data_AF-A0A7X8QN06-F1
#
_entry.id   AF-A0A7X8QN06-F1
#
_cell.length_a   1.000
_cell.length_b   1.000
_cell.length_c   1.000
_cell.angle_alpha   90.00
_cell.angle_beta   90.00
_cell.angle_gamma   90.00
#
_symmetry.space_group_name_H-M   'P 1'
#
loop_
_entity.id
_entity.type
_entity.pdbx_description
1 polymer ?
#
loop_
_entity_poly.entity_id
_entity_poly.type
_entity_poly.pdbx_seq_one_letter_code
_entity_poly.pdbx_strand_id
1 'polypeptide(L)'
;MKTLTELYISGNRIVDVAPLSTLTNLTNLELAENFIKDIRPLQILTNLKRLSLESNFITDINSLSALTNLTELYLDNNPYSDAGNYRGGEIDVLFGR
;
A
#
# COMPACT_ATOMS: atom_id res chain seq x y z
N MET A 1 -20.70 16.95 0.94
CA MET A 1 -20.16 15.88 0.07
C MET A 1 -19.67 14.77 0.97
N LYS A 2 -19.93 13.49 0.67
CA LYS A 2 -19.40 12.38 1.48
C LYS A 2 -17.89 12.29 1.23
N THR A 3 -17.09 12.41 2.28
CA THR A 3 -15.65 12.15 2.24
C THR A 3 -15.42 10.66 2.38
N LEU A 4 -14.83 10.03 1.37
CA LEU A 4 -14.51 8.61 1.43
C LEU A 4 -13.31 8.40 2.37
N THR A 5 -13.48 7.53 3.35
CA THR A 5 -12.45 7.18 4.36
C THR A 5 -11.93 5.76 4.19
N GLU A 6 -12.73 4.89 3.57
CA GLU A 6 -12.40 3.47 3.41
C GLU A 6 -12.70 3.05 1.97
N LEU A 7 -11.79 2.31 1.35
CA LEU A 7 -11.94 1.79 0.00
C LEU A 7 -11.44 0.35 -0.08
N TYR A 8 -12.34 -0.55 -0.47
CA TYR A 8 -12.11 -1.99 -0.57
C TYR A 8 -12.30 -2.43 -2.03
N ILE A 9 -11.19 -2.66 -2.73
CA ILE A 9 -11.17 -3.00 -4.17
C ILE A 9 -10.19 -4.13 -4.48
N SER A 10 -9.98 -5.04 -3.53
CA SER A 10 -9.21 -6.26 -3.70
C SER A 10 -9.84 -7.21 -4.73
N GLY A 11 -9.03 -8.09 -5.34
CA GLY A 11 -9.50 -9.12 -6.27
C GLY A 11 -9.96 -8.60 -7.63
N ASN A 12 -9.38 -7.49 -8.09
CA ASN A 12 -9.72 -6.84 -9.35
C ASN A 12 -8.57 -6.98 -10.37
N ARG A 13 -8.63 -6.17 -11.43
CA ARG A 13 -7.57 -6.09 -12.44
C ARG A 13 -6.89 -4.73 -12.47
N ILE A 14 -6.75 -4.10 -11.30
CA ILE A 14 -6.19 -2.75 -11.19
C ILE A 14 -4.70 -2.83 -11.50
N VAL A 15 -4.26 -1.97 -12.43
CA VAL A 15 -2.85 -1.78 -12.79
C VAL A 15 -2.37 -0.40 -12.37
N ASP A 16 -3.27 0.60 -12.42
CA ASP A 16 -3.00 2.00 -12.14
C ASP A 16 -3.81 2.49 -10.94
N VAL A 17 -3.10 3.05 -9.96
CA VAL A 17 -3.67 3.64 -8.74
C VAL A 17 -3.58 5.17 -8.72
N ALA A 18 -3.10 5.81 -9.79
CA ALA A 18 -3.04 7.26 -9.90
C ALA A 18 -4.37 7.99 -9.60
N PRO A 19 -5.54 7.47 -10.03
CA PRO A 19 -6.83 8.10 -9.69
C PRO A 19 -7.11 8.19 -8.18
N LEU A 20 -6.52 7.28 -7.37
CA LEU A 20 -6.73 7.24 -5.93
C LEU A 20 -6.03 8.38 -5.18
N SER A 21 -5.04 9.05 -5.81
CA SER A 21 -4.30 10.17 -5.21
C SER A 21 -5.17 11.35 -4.77
N THR A 22 -6.39 11.47 -5.32
CA THR A 22 -7.37 12.51 -4.96
C THR A 22 -8.14 12.19 -3.66
N LEU A 23 -8.09 10.96 -3.18
CA LEU A 23 -8.85 10.47 -2.03
C LEU A 23 -8.06 10.66 -0.72
N THR A 24 -7.57 11.88 -0.48
CA THR A 24 -6.64 12.18 0.62
C THR A 24 -7.20 11.98 2.03
N ASN A 25 -8.50 11.72 2.17
CA ASN A 25 -9.15 11.41 3.45
C ASN A 25 -9.19 9.91 3.76
N LEU A 26 -8.65 9.05 2.89
CA LEU A 26 -8.59 7.61 3.15
C LEU A 26 -7.75 7.31 4.39
N THR A 27 -8.32 6.50 5.28
CA THR A 27 -7.64 5.88 6.41
C THR A 27 -7.39 4.39 6.17
N ASN A 28 -8.23 3.75 5.34
CA ASN A 28 -8.13 2.32 5.03
C ASN A 28 -8.23 2.10 3.52
N LEU A 29 -7.26 1.39 2.97
CA LEU A 29 -7.22 1.05 1.55
C LEU A 29 -6.82 -0.42 1.35
N GLU A 30 -7.72 -1.21 0.76
CA GLU A 30 -7.47 -2.60 0.41
C GLU A 30 -7.42 -2.78 -1.12
N LEU A 31 -6.23 -3.17 -1.58
CA LEU A 31 -5.86 -3.34 -2.99
C LEU A 31 -5.25 -4.73 -3.26
N ALA A 32 -5.44 -5.67 -2.34
CA ALA A 32 -4.89 -7.02 -2.47
C ALA A 32 -5.36 -7.72 -3.75
N GLU A 33 -4.59 -8.66 -4.27
CA GLU A 33 -4.98 -9.49 -5.44
C GLU A 33 -5.33 -8.62 -6.66
N ASN A 34 -4.38 -7.77 -7.07
CA ASN A 34 -4.46 -6.93 -8.26
C ASN A 34 -3.18 -7.06 -9.11
N PHE A 35 -3.00 -6.20 -10.12
CA PHE A 35 -1.83 -6.20 -11.01
C PHE A 35 -0.97 -4.94 -10.85
N ILE A 36 -0.94 -4.35 -9.65
CA ILE A 36 -0.27 -3.07 -9.38
C ILE A 36 1.24 -3.27 -9.36
N LYS A 37 1.96 -2.38 -10.04
CA LYS A 37 3.44 -2.34 -10.05
C LYS A 37 3.97 -1.05 -9.44
N ASP A 38 3.32 0.06 -9.73
CA ASP A 38 3.72 1.39 -9.31
C ASP A 38 2.76 1.92 -8.25
N ILE A 39 3.27 2.10 -7.03
CA ILE A 39 2.52 2.62 -5.89
C ILE A 39 2.92 4.06 -5.52
N ARG A 40 3.80 4.71 -6.30
CA ARG A 40 4.18 6.12 -6.06
C ARG A 40 2.98 7.06 -5.94
N PRO A 41 1.87 6.90 -6.69
CA PRO A 41 0.72 7.79 -6.51
C PRO A 41 0.06 7.71 -5.14
N LEU A 42 0.26 6.62 -4.38
CA LEU A 42 -0.30 6.45 -3.05
C LEU A 42 0.44 7.28 -1.99
N GLN A 43 1.66 7.78 -2.26
CA GLN A 43 2.51 8.48 -1.28
C GLN A 43 1.85 9.73 -0.67
N ILE A 44 0.84 10.30 -1.33
CA ILE A 44 0.12 11.49 -0.87
C ILE A 44 -1.02 11.17 0.09
N LEU A 45 -1.38 9.89 0.25
CA LEU A 45 -2.45 9.42 1.13
C LEU A 45 -1.95 9.30 2.57
N THR A 46 -1.37 10.37 3.11
CA THR A 46 -0.66 10.38 4.40
C THR A 46 -1.57 10.13 5.61
N ASN A 47 -2.90 10.15 5.43
CA ASN A 47 -3.88 9.78 6.46
C ASN A 47 -4.12 8.26 6.57
N LEU A 48 -3.55 7.45 5.67
CA LEU A 48 -3.69 6.00 5.71
C LEU A 48 -3.12 5.44 7.02
N LYS A 49 -3.94 4.62 7.68
CA LYS A 49 -3.59 3.82 8.85
C LYS A 49 -3.43 2.35 8.48
N ARG A 50 -4.22 1.88 7.52
CA ARG A 50 -4.20 0.50 7.03
C ARG A 50 -4.11 0.46 5.51
N LEU A 51 -3.12 -0.27 5.01
CA LEU A 51 -2.88 -0.48 3.58
C LEU A 51 -2.58 -1.96 3.32
N SER A 52 -3.45 -2.63 2.55
CA SER A 52 -3.15 -3.97 2.00
C SER A 52 -2.86 -3.87 0.51
N LEU A 53 -1.69 -4.36 0.13
CA LEU A 53 -1.16 -4.43 -1.24
C LEU A 53 -0.72 -5.86 -1.58
N GLU A 54 -1.13 -6.86 -0.79
CA GLU A 54 -0.74 -8.26 -0.95
C GLU A 54 -1.07 -8.78 -2.36
N SER A 55 -0.28 -9.73 -2.84
CA SER A 55 -0.53 -10.40 -4.12
C SER A 55 -0.68 -9.41 -5.29
N ASN A 56 0.32 -8.53 -5.44
CA ASN A 56 0.48 -7.60 -6.56
C ASN A 56 1.85 -7.85 -7.23
N PHE A 57 2.34 -6.90 -8.04
CA PHE A 57 3.61 -6.99 -8.77
C PHE A 57 4.56 -5.83 -8.42
N ILE A 58 4.47 -5.34 -7.18
CA ILE A 58 5.24 -4.19 -6.70
C ILE A 58 6.71 -4.61 -6.53
N THR A 59 7.62 -3.82 -7.11
CA THR A 59 9.07 -4.06 -7.02
C THR A 59 9.81 -3.03 -6.16
N ASP A 60 9.21 -1.86 -5.94
CA ASP A 60 9.77 -0.73 -5.20
C ASP A 60 8.73 -0.20 -4.20
N ILE A 61 9.11 -0.15 -2.92
CA ILE A 61 8.27 0.29 -1.81
C ILE A 61 8.73 1.61 -1.18
N ASN A 62 9.73 2.29 -1.74
CA ASN A 62 10.29 3.52 -1.18
C ASN A 62 9.22 4.62 -0.98
N SER A 63 8.23 4.67 -1.85
CA SER A 63 7.11 5.62 -1.75
C SER A 63 6.24 5.46 -0.49
N LEU A 64 6.27 4.29 0.17
CA LEU A 64 5.54 4.04 1.42
C LEU A 64 6.15 4.81 2.60
N SER A 65 7.41 5.27 2.51
CA SER A 65 8.04 6.09 3.55
C SER A 65 7.33 7.42 3.82
N ALA A 66 6.52 7.91 2.88
CA ALA A 66 5.69 9.10 3.06
C ALA A 66 4.43 8.84 3.93
N LEU A 67 4.02 7.58 4.10
CA LEU A 67 2.79 7.20 4.82
C LEU A 67 3.05 7.13 6.34
N THR A 68 3.36 8.27 6.94
CA THR A 68 3.83 8.36 8.33
C THR A 68 2.79 7.97 9.39
N ASN A 69 1.50 7.88 9.04
CA ASN A 69 0.43 7.44 9.94
C ASN A 69 0.08 5.94 9.80
N LEU A 70 0.82 5.19 8.97
CA LEU A 70 0.52 3.80 8.69
C LEU A 70 0.87 2.92 9.91
N THR A 71 -0.13 2.20 10.42
CA THR A 71 0.02 1.26 11.55
C THR A 71 -0.11 -0.19 11.12
N GLU A 72 -0.73 -0.44 9.97
CA GLU A 72 -0.94 -1.77 9.39
C GLU A 72 -0.57 -1.75 7.90
N LEU A 73 0.40 -2.58 7.52
CA LEU A 73 0.88 -2.71 6.15
C LEU A 73 1.00 -4.18 5.79
N TYR A 74 0.35 -4.58 4.70
CA TYR A 74 0.43 -5.94 4.16
C TYR A 74 0.98 -5.90 2.74
N LEU A 75 2.12 -6.56 2.51
CA LEU A 75 2.87 -6.56 1.25
C LEU A 75 3.18 -7.95 0.72
N ASP A 76 2.76 -9.02 1.43
CA ASP A 76 3.09 -10.39 1.08
C ASP A 76 2.75 -10.72 -0.38
N ASN A 77 3.48 -11.67 -0.97
CA ASN A 77 3.32 -12.07 -2.37
C ASN A 77 3.52 -10.93 -3.39
N ASN A 78 4.45 -10.00 -3.12
CA ASN A 78 4.97 -9.07 -4.11
C ASN A 78 6.46 -9.34 -4.39
N PRO A 79 6.96 -9.10 -5.62
CA PRO A 79 8.35 -9.29 -5.99
C PRO A 79 9.26 -8.12 -5.58
N TYR A 80 8.96 -7.38 -4.52
CA TYR A 80 9.81 -6.29 -4.09
C TYR A 80 11.12 -6.87 -3.56
N SER A 81 12.23 -6.39 -4.12
CA SER A 81 13.53 -6.71 -3.57
C SER A 81 13.72 -5.83 -2.36
N ASP A 82 13.42 -6.36 -1.17
CA ASP A 82 14.04 -5.76 0.00
C ASP A 82 15.55 -5.95 -0.15
N ALA A 83 16.29 -4.84 -0.23
CA ALA A 83 17.73 -4.87 -0.42
C ALA A 83 18.49 -5.48 0.78
N GLY A 84 17.80 -5.96 1.82
CA GLY A 84 18.37 -6.86 2.80
C GLY A 84 17.32 -7.61 3.62
N ASN A 85 17.30 -8.94 3.51
CA ASN A 85 16.60 -9.87 4.42
C ASN A 85 15.08 -9.69 4.59
N TYR A 86 14.28 -10.39 3.79
CA TYR A 86 13.01 -10.93 4.30
C TYR A 86 12.84 -12.39 3.90
N ARG A 87 12.81 -13.25 4.92
CA ARG A 87 12.32 -14.63 4.84
C ARG A 87 11.03 -14.69 5.65
N GLY A 88 9.90 -14.54 4.96
CA GLY A 88 8.58 -15.08 5.29
C GLY A 88 7.98 -14.80 6.68
N GLY A 89 6.80 -14.18 6.66
CA GLY A 89 5.80 -14.33 7.71
C GLY A 89 5.89 -13.31 8.84
N GLU A 90 4.84 -12.50 8.94
CA GLU A 90 4.49 -11.61 10.05
C GLU A 90 5.51 -10.52 10.42
N ILE A 91 5.19 -9.30 9.94
CA ILE A 91 5.49 -7.96 10.50
C ILE A 91 6.86 -7.82 11.17
N ASP A 92 7.80 -7.15 10.49
CA ASP A 92 8.78 -6.33 11.22
C ASP A 92 8.69 -4.87 10.79
N VAL A 93 8.69 -4.03 11.80
CA VAL A 93 8.20 -2.67 11.81
C VAL A 93 9.30 -1.78 11.22
N LEU A 94 9.30 -1.56 9.90
CA LEU A 94 10.29 -0.69 9.24
C LEU A 94 10.12 0.82 9.52
N PHE A 95 9.22 1.22 10.41
CA PHE A 95 9.15 2.59 10.93
C PHE A 95 9.42 2.61 12.43
N GLY A 96 10.69 2.42 12.79
CA GLY A 96 11.06 2.33 14.20
C GLY A 96 12.53 2.27 14.55
N ARG A 97 13.46 2.70 13.68
CA ARG A 97 14.82 3.14 14.04
C ARG A 97 15.36 4.15 13.03
#